data_AF-A0A6N8EB05-F1
#
_entry.id   AF-A0A6N8EB05-F1
#
_cell.length_a   1.000
_cell.length_b   1.000
_cell.length_c   1.000
_cell.angle_alpha   90.00
_cell.angle_beta   90.00
_cell.angle_gamma   90.00
#
_symmetry.space_group_name_H-M   'P 1'
#
loop_
_entity.id
_entity.type
_entity.pdbx_description
1 polymer ?
#
loop_
_entity_poly.entity_id
_entity_poly.type
_entity_poly.pdbx_seq_one_letter_code
_entity_poly.pdbx_strand_id
1 'polypeptide(L)'
;MVGGLPASVVSGTASADPAPTLTNALGMNFRLIPGGSFQMGCDPVTASTETCHSSEQPTHRVTLAPFYLAETEVTQRQWTAVMGRNPAHFQDPDRPVEQVSWEDAQAFVQALNQRPELGGG
;
A
#
# COMPACT_ATOMS: atom_id res chain seq x y z
N MET A 1 42.59 -4.88 32.40
CA MET A 1 42.32 -4.75 30.95
C MET A 1 40.86 -5.12 30.74
N VAL A 2 40.08 -4.17 30.22
CA VAL A 2 38.84 -4.28 29.40
C VAL A 2 38.01 -5.56 29.60
N GLY A 3 36.79 -5.55 30.13
CA GLY A 3 35.67 -4.66 29.78
C GLY A 3 34.90 -5.27 28.60
N GLY A 4 33.75 -5.89 28.86
CA GLY A 4 32.88 -6.45 27.82
C GLY A 4 31.45 -6.61 28.36
N LEU A 5 30.64 -5.56 28.16
CA LEU A 5 29.20 -5.53 28.45
C LEU A 5 28.47 -6.54 27.55
N PRO A 6 27.41 -7.24 28.03
CA PRO A 6 26.53 -7.99 27.14
C PRO A 6 25.71 -7.01 26.28
N ALA A 7 25.66 -7.29 24.97
CA ALA A 7 24.89 -6.50 24.01
C ALA A 7 23.42 -6.43 24.43
N SER A 8 22.95 -5.21 24.68
CA SER A 8 21.58 -4.92 25.05
C SER A 8 20.62 -5.31 23.92
N VAL A 9 19.60 -6.06 24.32
CA VAL A 9 18.37 -6.31 23.58
C VAL A 9 17.71 -4.97 23.24
N VAL A 10 17.38 -4.73 21.97
CA VAL A 10 16.43 -3.69 21.60
C VAL A 10 15.21 -4.38 20.99
N SER A 11 14.32 -4.84 21.87
CA SER A 11 12.95 -5.13 21.51
C SER A 11 12.26 -3.81 21.20
N GLY A 12 12.13 -3.49 19.92
CA GLY A 12 11.20 -2.45 19.49
C GLY A 12 9.79 -2.96 19.70
N THR A 13 9.16 -2.60 20.82
CA THR A 13 7.72 -2.73 20.98
C THR A 13 7.08 -1.72 20.04
N ALA A 14 6.65 -2.16 18.85
CA ALA A 14 5.67 -1.44 18.06
C ALA A 14 4.41 -1.35 18.93
N SER A 15 4.17 -0.18 19.53
CA SER A 15 2.96 0.06 20.31
C SER A 15 1.77 -0.08 19.38
N ALA A 16 0.88 -1.01 19.74
CA ALA A 16 -0.34 -1.34 19.02
C ALA A 16 -1.45 -0.32 19.30
N ASP A 17 -1.17 0.96 19.07
CA ASP A 17 -2.27 1.90 18.81
C ASP A 17 -2.78 1.58 17.39
N PRO A 18 -4.11 1.43 17.19
CA PRO A 18 -4.63 1.25 15.85
C PRO A 18 -4.21 2.48 15.04
N ALA A 19 -3.40 2.25 14.01
CA ALA A 19 -2.92 3.32 13.14
C ALA A 19 -4.14 4.14 12.66
N PRO A 20 -4.02 5.48 12.63
CA PRO A 20 -5.14 6.33 12.27
C PRO A 20 -5.72 5.89 10.93
N THR A 21 -7.05 5.90 10.88
CA THR A 21 -7.84 5.49 9.72
C THR A 21 -8.47 6.72 9.11
N LEU A 22 -8.37 6.81 7.79
CA LEU A 22 -9.06 7.82 6.99
C LEU A 22 -10.11 7.09 6.15
N THR A 23 -11.37 7.51 6.23
CA THR A 23 -12.43 7.01 5.35
C THR A 23 -12.98 8.17 4.54
N ASN A 24 -12.96 8.05 3.21
CA ASN A 24 -13.52 9.07 2.33
C ASN A 24 -15.02 8.84 2.07
N ALA A 25 -15.68 9.77 1.37
CA ALA A 25 -17.13 9.67 1.14
C ALA A 25 -17.55 8.54 0.18
N LEU A 26 -16.59 7.90 -0.51
CA LEU A 26 -16.81 6.68 -1.29
C LEU A 26 -16.72 5.40 -0.45
N GLY A 27 -16.47 5.53 0.86
CA GLY A 27 -16.28 4.40 1.77
C GLY A 27 -14.93 3.70 1.57
N MET A 28 -13.95 4.36 0.94
CA MET A 28 -12.58 3.84 0.86
C MET A 28 -11.91 4.04 2.22
N ASN A 29 -11.48 2.95 2.84
CA ASN A 29 -10.72 2.98 4.08
C ASN A 29 -9.23 3.00 3.77
N PHE A 30 -8.51 3.95 4.37
CA PHE A 30 -7.08 4.04 4.30
C PHE A 30 -6.48 3.87 5.68
N ARG A 31 -5.39 3.12 5.77
CA ARG A 31 -4.60 2.92 6.99
C ARG A 31 -3.32 3.72 6.89
N LEU A 32 -2.95 4.40 7.98
CA LEU A 32 -1.63 5.01 8.07
C LEU A 32 -0.56 3.91 8.16
N ILE A 33 0.33 3.88 7.18
CA ILE A 33 1.58 3.14 7.25
C ILE A 33 2.63 4.07 7.85
N PRO A 34 3.17 3.73 9.04
CA PRO A 34 4.18 4.57 9.66
C PRO A 34 5.44 4.64 8.80
N GLY A 35 6.08 5.81 8.80
CA GLY A 35 7.38 5.97 8.15
C GLY A 35 8.44 5.14 8.83
N GLY A 36 9.46 4.74 8.07
CA GLY A 36 10.53 3.89 8.58
C GLY A 36 11.42 3.35 7.48
N SER A 37 12.37 2.51 7.88
CA SER A 37 13.18 1.73 6.94
C SER A 37 12.80 0.27 6.96
N PHE A 38 12.81 -0.37 5.80
CA PHE A 38 12.64 -1.81 5.66
C PHE A 38 13.51 -2.36 4.53
N GLN A 39 13.63 -3.68 4.47
CA GLN A 39 14.32 -4.38 3.39
C GLN A 39 13.32 -4.68 2.27
N MET A 40 13.56 -4.14 1.07
CA MET A 40 12.76 -4.39 -0.13
C MET A 40 13.54 -5.25 -1.12
N GLY A 41 12.83 -6.10 -1.84
CA GLY A 41 13.40 -7.00 -2.84
C GLY A 41 13.69 -8.37 -2.24
N CYS A 42 14.43 -9.16 -3.00
CA CYS A 42 14.70 -10.54 -2.68
C CYS A 42 16.20 -10.84 -2.70
N ASP A 43 16.65 -11.70 -1.77
CA ASP A 43 18.02 -12.20 -1.74
C ASP A 43 18.03 -13.64 -2.27
N PRO A 44 18.65 -13.90 -3.45
CA PRO A 44 18.67 -15.21 -4.08
C PRO A 44 19.40 -16.28 -3.26
N VAL A 45 20.19 -15.88 -2.25
CA VAL A 45 20.87 -16.80 -1.34
C VAL A 45 19.91 -17.36 -0.29
N THR A 46 18.92 -16.56 0.13
CA THR A 46 17.97 -16.94 1.19
C THR A 46 16.59 -17.36 0.67
N ALA A 47 16.24 -16.97 -0.54
CA ALA A 47 14.95 -17.27 -1.17
C ALA A 47 15.11 -18.30 -2.30
N SER A 48 14.06 -19.08 -2.57
CA SER A 48 14.07 -20.01 -3.70
C SER A 48 14.03 -19.25 -5.02
N THR A 49 14.63 -19.80 -6.07
CA THR A 49 14.59 -19.22 -7.42
C THR A 49 13.18 -19.12 -8.00
N GLU A 50 12.22 -19.91 -7.49
CA GLU A 50 10.81 -19.85 -7.88
C GLU A 50 10.07 -18.64 -7.30
N THR A 51 10.61 -18.03 -6.24
CA THR A 51 10.00 -16.90 -5.53
C THR A 51 10.84 -15.63 -5.62
N CYS A 52 11.98 -15.68 -6.33
CA CYS A 52 12.99 -14.64 -6.37
C CYS A 52 13.45 -14.37 -7.80
N HIS A 53 12.62 -13.69 -8.59
CA HIS A 53 12.99 -13.35 -9.96
C HIS A 53 14.16 -12.36 -10.01
N SER A 54 14.93 -12.35 -11.10
CA SER A 54 16.10 -11.49 -11.24
C SER A 54 15.77 -9.99 -11.15
N SER A 55 14.56 -9.58 -11.54
CA SER A 55 14.05 -8.21 -11.42
C SER A 55 13.67 -7.80 -10.00
N GLU A 56 13.62 -8.74 -9.06
CA GLU A 56 13.29 -8.48 -7.65
C GLU A 56 14.55 -8.38 -6.77
N GLN A 57 15.73 -8.66 -7.35
CA GLN A 57 17.03 -8.66 -6.67
C GLN A 57 17.80 -7.35 -6.91
N PRO A 58 18.73 -6.98 -6.00
CA PRO A 58 18.93 -7.56 -4.68
C PRO A 58 18.04 -6.91 -3.63
N THR A 59 17.96 -7.56 -2.47
CA THR A 59 17.44 -6.91 -1.26
C THR A 59 18.23 -5.64 -0.94
N HIS A 60 17.55 -4.53 -0.71
CA HIS A 60 18.16 -3.26 -0.33
C HIS A 60 17.29 -2.50 0.67
N ARG A 61 17.92 -1.59 1.43
CA ARG A 61 17.24 -0.80 2.46
C ARG A 61 16.51 0.38 1.82
N VAL A 62 15.19 0.43 1.99
CA VAL A 62 14.32 1.55 1.55
C VAL A 62 13.86 2.31 2.78
N THR A 63 13.79 3.65 2.69
CA THR A 63 13.22 4.51 3.73
C THR A 63 12.09 5.33 3.15
N LEU A 64 10.91 5.27 3.75
CA LEU A 64 9.72 6.00 3.33
C LEU A 64 9.22 6.90 4.48
N ALA A 65 8.68 8.06 4.10
CA ALA A 65 7.88 8.89 5.00
C ALA A 65 6.55 8.17 5.32
N PRO A 66 5.85 8.51 6.41
CA PRO A 66 4.51 7.98 6.67
C PRO A 66 3.54 8.33 5.54
N PHE A 67 2.65 7.41 5.19
CA PHE A 67 1.64 7.62 4.15
C PHE A 67 0.39 6.78 4.42
N TYR A 68 -0.73 7.18 3.84
CA TYR A 68 -1.97 6.40 3.89
C TYR A 68 -2.03 5.44 2.69
N LEU A 69 -2.39 4.18 2.95
CA LEU A 69 -2.63 3.18 1.90
C LEU A 69 -4.06 2.65 2.02
N ALA A 70 -4.74 2.50 0.89
CA ALA A 70 -6.06 1.89 0.86
C ALA A 70 -5.98 0.46 1.40
N GLU A 71 -6.93 0.09 2.26
CA GLU A 71 -6.99 -1.23 2.90
C GLU A 71 -7.34 -2.34 1.89
N THR A 72 -8.05 -1.99 0.82
CA THR A 72 -8.43 -2.90 -0.27
C THR A 72 -8.09 -2.26 -1.61
N GLU A 73 -8.11 -3.06 -2.68
CA GLU A 73 -8.15 -2.52 -4.03
C GLU A 73 -9.41 -1.65 -4.25
N VAL A 74 -9.34 -0.77 -5.26
CA VAL A 74 -10.49 0.05 -5.68
C VAL A 74 -11.58 -0.87 -6.20
N THR A 75 -12.77 -0.80 -5.60
CA THR A 75 -13.90 -1.63 -6.02
C THR A 75 -14.56 -1.10 -7.29
N GLN A 76 -15.30 -1.95 -8.00
CA GLN A 76 -16.07 -1.55 -9.19
C GLN A 76 -17.08 -0.45 -8.88
N ARG A 77 -17.73 -0.49 -7.70
CA ARG A 77 -18.63 0.56 -7.22
C ARG A 77 -17.91 1.90 -7.03
N GLN A 78 -16.75 1.90 -6.36
CA GLN A 78 -15.94 3.11 -6.14
C GLN A 78 -15.46 3.69 -7.47
N TRP A 79 -14.94 2.83 -8.36
CA TRP A 79 -14.52 3.21 -9.70
C TRP A 79 -15.66 3.86 -10.50
N THR A 80 -16.83 3.22 -10.54
CA THR A 80 -17.98 3.70 -11.29
C THR A 80 -18.50 5.04 -10.75
N ALA A 81 -18.45 5.26 -9.44
CA ALA A 81 -18.84 6.53 -8.84
C ALA A 81 -17.94 7.71 -9.28
N VAL A 82 -16.67 7.44 -9.57
CA VAL A 82 -15.72 8.46 -10.05
C VAL A 82 -15.76 8.59 -11.57
N MET A 83 -15.63 7.47 -12.28
CA MET A 83 -15.39 7.41 -13.72
C MET A 83 -16.67 7.27 -14.56
N GLY A 84 -17.82 6.96 -13.95
CA GLY A 84 -19.11 6.83 -14.62
C GLY A 84 -19.26 5.60 -15.53
N ARG A 85 -18.24 4.72 -15.58
CA ARG A 85 -18.22 3.49 -16.38
C ARG A 85 -17.53 2.36 -15.61
N ASN A 86 -17.89 1.11 -15.89
CA ASN A 86 -17.25 -0.07 -15.32
C ASN A 86 -16.68 -0.95 -16.44
N PRO A 87 -15.35 -1.04 -16.60
CA PRO A 87 -14.70 -1.88 -17.61
C PRO A 87 -14.54 -3.34 -17.18
N ALA A 88 -14.85 -3.69 -15.93
CA ALA A 88 -14.61 -5.02 -15.41
C ALA A 88 -15.38 -6.09 -16.20
N HIS A 89 -14.69 -7.19 -16.49
CA HIS A 89 -15.26 -8.43 -16.96
C HIS A 89 -15.92 -9.23 -15.84
N PHE A 90 -15.32 -9.30 -14.65
CA PHE A 90 -15.87 -10.03 -13.52
C PHE A 90 -16.82 -9.17 -12.70
N GLN A 91 -18.09 -9.08 -13.12
CA GLN A 91 -19.05 -8.12 -12.57
C GLN A 91 -19.51 -8.44 -11.15
N ASP A 92 -19.17 -7.54 -10.22
CA ASP A 92 -19.67 -7.49 -8.84
C ASP A 92 -19.27 -6.13 -8.23
N PRO A 93 -20.20 -5.34 -7.66
CA PRO A 93 -19.90 -4.00 -7.14
C PRO A 93 -18.78 -3.94 -6.10
N ASP A 94 -18.58 -5.01 -5.33
CA ASP A 94 -17.62 -5.06 -4.22
C ASP A 94 -16.33 -5.79 -4.58
N ARG A 95 -16.18 -6.26 -5.83
CA ARG A 95 -14.91 -6.78 -6.34
C ARG A 95 -13.97 -5.65 -6.79
N PRO A 96 -12.65 -5.91 -6.84
CA PRO A 96 -11.70 -5.01 -7.50
C PRO A 96 -12.13 -4.70 -8.93
N VAL A 97 -11.94 -3.45 -9.36
CA VAL A 97 -12.02 -3.12 -10.79
C VAL A 97 -10.81 -3.71 -11.52
N GLU A 98 -11.06 -4.32 -12.67
CA GLU A 98 -10.03 -4.85 -13.56
C GLU A 98 -10.32 -4.46 -15.02
N GLN A 99 -9.43 -4.82 -15.94
CA GLN A 99 -9.37 -4.29 -17.32
C GLN A 99 -9.19 -2.77 -17.43
N VAL A 100 -8.46 -2.18 -16.49
CA VAL A 100 -8.06 -0.77 -16.52
C VAL A 100 -6.61 -0.65 -16.95
N SER A 101 -6.30 0.34 -17.79
CA SER A 101 -4.90 0.65 -18.11
C SER A 101 -4.24 1.44 -16.98
N TRP A 102 -2.91 1.61 -17.06
CA TRP A 102 -2.19 2.50 -16.14
C TRP A 102 -2.68 3.94 -16.27
N GLU A 103 -2.97 4.39 -17.50
CA GLU A 103 -3.51 5.73 -17.78
C GLU A 103 -4.92 5.91 -17.20
N ASP A 104 -5.79 4.90 -17.30
CA ASP A 104 -7.10 4.93 -16.65
C ASP A 104 -6.96 5.08 -15.12
N ALA A 105 -6.00 4.38 -14.50
CA ALA A 105 -5.74 4.50 -13.07
C ALA A 105 -5.26 5.91 -12.68
N GLN A 106 -4.39 6.53 -13.49
CA GLN A 106 -3.99 7.92 -13.28
C GLN A 106 -5.18 8.89 -13.42
N ALA A 107 -6.03 8.68 -14.42
CA ALA A 107 -7.23 9.49 -14.62
C ALA A 107 -8.21 9.36 -13.43
N PHE A 108 -8.37 8.16 -12.88
CA PHE A 108 -9.15 7.93 -11.66
C PHE A 108 -8.60 8.73 -10.48
N VAL A 109 -7.29 8.67 -10.21
CA VAL A 109 -6.66 9.41 -9.11
C VAL A 109 -6.83 10.92 -9.29
N GLN A 110 -6.64 11.44 -10.50
CA GLN A 110 -6.84 12.86 -10.81
C GLN A 110 -8.30 13.28 -10.58
N ALA A 111 -9.26 12.51 -11.07
CA ALA A 111 -10.68 12.79 -10.91
C ALA A 111 -11.12 12.72 -9.43
N LEU A 112 -10.58 11.77 -8.66
CA LEU A 112 -10.84 11.64 -7.23
C LEU A 112 -10.31 12.85 -6.46
N ASN A 113 -9.09 13.30 -6.75
CA ASN A 113 -8.47 14.45 -6.09
C ASN A 113 -9.14 15.80 -6.41
N GLN A 114 -9.85 15.89 -7.55
CA GLN A 114 -10.64 17.07 -7.92
C GLN A 114 -12.01 17.14 -7.25
N ARG A 115 -12.36 16.14 -6.44
CA ARG A 115 -13.61 16.08 -5.68
C ARG A 115 -13.29 16.12 -4.18
N PRO A 116 -13.07 17.30 -3.58
CA PRO A 116 -12.76 17.43 -2.15
C PRO A 116 -13.78 16.74 -1.25
N GLU A 117 -15.04 16.70 -1.68
CA GLU A 117 -16.13 15.99 -1.01
C GLU A 117 -16.01 14.46 -1.03
N LEU A 118 -15.20 13.90 -1.94
CA LEU A 118 -14.93 12.45 -2.06
C LEU A 118 -13.48 12.07 -1.69
N GLY A 119 -12.56 13.02 -1.55
CA GLY A 119 -11.12 12.78 -1.36
C GLY A 119 -10.69 12.52 0.08
N GLY A 120 -11.46 12.98 1.08
CA GLY A 120 -10.95 13.09 2.46
C GLY A 120 -9.98 14.28 2.54
N GLY A 121 -10.38 15.32 3.28
CA GLY A 121 -9.78 16.67 3.25
C GLY A 121 -8.32 16.79 3.65
#